data_AF-A0A8B3S415-F1
#
_entry.id   AF-A0A8B3S415-F1
#
_cell.length_a   1.000
_cell.length_b   1.000
_cell.length_c   1.000
_cell.angle_alpha   90.00
_cell.angle_beta   90.00
_cell.angle_gamma   90.00
#
_symmetry.space_group_name_H-M   'P 1'
#
loop_
_entity.id
_entity.type
_entity.pdbx_description
1 polymer ?
#
loop_
_entity_poly.entity_id
_entity_poly.type
_entity_poly.pdbx_seq_one_letter_code
_entity_poly.pdbx_strand_id
1 'polypeptide(L)'
;MCTPPTVWLRLTNNGTVLDDQVHYEGGSYTYSRVNGTILSLHMKTVFEGGNTGQVNLTNAYQYDESTGTTSINNESHAMIFGEIIEGETWHLYENYAITPIDIDACHSPRRAWLRFTKNNITVDEKVVKQGDNYTYYKNGQLIFTAYIDSVFAGAISNMVQLRYVRQYSEIDGTPLIEFGDEPGDKKTLVTGKFIVRSKDNKGVLLHNSHGNKISNNLIKSYFYGIHAISSSKNTLTNNTASNNCNGIYLQSSSNNTASNNTASNNTASNNTASNNTASNNTASNNTASNNTASNNCNGIYLQSSSNNTLTNNTASNNWYGICLYSSSDKLLYHNNLINNTNNNAYGTGTNQWNTSTVGNYYSDYTGSDNNSDGIGVTSYQILGGSNIDYFPLMHPWKEIPPLKGDLDDDYQITSTDAAIVLEITVGSRSCNPKTLAIADVSGDGNVSSLDALMILQMAA
;
A
#
# COMPACT_ATOMS: atom_id res chain seq x y z
N MET A 1 24.82 19.27 23.40
CA MET A 1 25.00 17.89 23.87
C MET A 1 23.61 17.29 23.98
N CYS A 2 23.29 16.23 23.24
CA CYS A 2 22.03 15.51 23.45
C CYS A 2 22.09 14.82 24.81
N THR A 3 21.01 14.90 25.59
CA THR A 3 20.88 14.18 26.85
C THR A 3 20.86 12.67 26.57
N PRO A 4 21.54 11.83 27.37
CA PRO A 4 21.44 10.38 27.23
C PRO A 4 19.99 9.94 27.44
N PRO A 5 19.55 8.87 26.73
CA PRO A 5 18.20 8.34 26.91
C PRO A 5 17.94 8.00 28.37
N THR A 6 16.74 8.31 28.86
CA THR A 6 16.35 8.07 30.24
C THR A 6 15.21 7.06 30.33
N VAL A 7 15.17 6.35 31.45
CA VAL A 7 14.13 5.40 31.79
C VAL A 7 13.63 5.69 33.20
N TRP A 8 12.32 5.64 33.37
CA TRP A 8 11.69 5.68 34.68
C TRP A 8 11.48 4.24 35.19
N LEU A 9 12.10 3.91 36.32
CA LEU A 9 12.01 2.59 36.95
C LEU A 9 11.29 2.69 38.29
N ARG A 10 10.34 1.78 38.50
CA ARG A 10 9.58 1.63 39.74
C ARG A 10 9.81 0.24 40.33
N LEU A 11 10.31 0.20 41.55
CA LEU A 11 10.43 -1.03 42.33
C LEU A 11 9.21 -1.18 43.23
N THR A 12 8.57 -2.35 43.21
CA THR A 12 7.44 -2.67 44.10
C THR A 12 7.67 -4.00 44.81
N ASN A 13 7.13 -4.11 46.02
CA ASN A 13 7.03 -5.37 46.76
C ASN A 13 5.56 -5.58 47.16
N ASN A 14 4.96 -6.67 46.67
CA ASN A 14 3.54 -7.01 46.88
C ASN A 14 2.58 -5.83 46.62
N GLY A 15 2.84 -5.07 45.55
CA GLY A 15 2.03 -3.91 45.17
C GLY A 15 2.34 -2.61 45.91
N THR A 16 3.22 -2.63 46.91
CA THR A 16 3.71 -1.40 47.58
C THR A 16 4.93 -0.85 46.86
N VAL A 17 4.93 0.44 46.51
CA VAL A 17 6.08 1.10 45.88
C VAL A 17 7.20 1.28 46.90
N LEU A 18 8.38 0.74 46.60
CA LEU A 18 9.56 0.83 47.45
C LEU A 18 10.49 1.97 47.03
N ASP A 19 10.59 2.21 45.72
CA ASP A 19 11.41 3.26 45.13
C ASP A 19 10.93 3.55 43.69
N ASP A 20 11.15 4.78 43.23
CA ASP A 20 10.55 5.30 42.00
C ASP A 20 11.43 6.42 41.39
N GLN A 21 12.34 6.08 40.47
CA GLN A 21 13.41 6.99 40.04
C GLN A 21 13.68 6.95 38.53
N VAL A 22 14.16 8.08 38.00
CA VAL A 22 14.60 8.20 36.61
C VAL A 22 16.11 7.99 36.53
N HIS A 23 16.54 7.11 35.63
CA HIS A 23 17.94 6.86 35.35
C HIS A 23 18.25 7.01 33.87
N TYR A 24 19.54 7.11 33.52
CA TYR A 24 20.02 7.24 32.15
C TYR A 24 20.70 5.95 31.66
N GLU A 25 20.79 5.79 30.33
CA GLU A 25 21.56 4.72 29.70
C GLU A 25 23.03 4.73 30.16
N GLY A 26 23.55 3.57 30.58
CA GLY A 26 24.86 3.41 31.20
C GLY A 26 24.91 3.73 32.69
N GLY A 27 23.80 4.19 33.29
CA GLY A 27 23.69 4.37 34.72
C GLY A 27 23.52 3.05 35.48
N SER A 28 23.41 3.14 36.81
CA SER A 28 23.01 2.03 37.67
C SER A 28 21.80 2.39 38.52
N TYR A 29 20.93 1.41 38.75
CA TYR A 29 19.83 1.46 39.71
C TYR A 29 20.26 0.63 40.92
N THR A 30 20.22 1.22 42.11
CA THR A 30 20.55 0.51 43.35
C THR A 30 19.52 0.84 44.41
N TYR A 31 18.83 -0.18 44.91
CA TYR A 31 17.96 -0.09 46.07
C TYR A 31 18.62 -0.76 47.27
N SER A 32 18.77 -0.01 48.36
CA SER A 32 19.40 -0.46 49.60
C SER A 32 18.49 -0.18 50.79
N ARG A 33 18.54 -1.06 51.80
CA ARG A 33 17.94 -0.86 53.12
C ARG A 33 19.05 -0.76 54.17
N VAL A 34 18.66 -0.61 55.44
CA VAL A 34 19.59 -0.46 56.58
C VAL A 34 20.66 -1.56 56.63
N ASN A 35 20.34 -2.77 56.13
CA ASN A 35 21.21 -3.94 56.17
C ASN A 35 22.01 -4.20 54.88
N GLY A 36 21.97 -3.28 53.89
CA GLY A 36 22.74 -3.40 52.65
C GLY A 36 21.90 -3.27 51.37
N THR A 37 22.55 -3.53 50.24
CA THR A 37 21.93 -3.49 48.91
C THR A 37 21.02 -4.69 48.70
N ILE A 38 19.79 -4.43 48.27
CA ILE A 38 18.77 -5.44 48.00
C ILE A 38 18.64 -5.69 46.50
N LEU A 39 18.76 -4.66 45.68
CA LEU A 39 18.70 -4.76 44.22
C LEU A 39 19.75 -3.83 43.61
N SER A 40 20.52 -4.35 42.65
CA SER A 40 21.41 -3.55 41.81
C SER A 40 21.25 -3.97 40.35
N LEU A 41 21.13 -3.00 39.45
CA LEU A 41 20.93 -3.19 38.01
C LEU A 41 21.77 -2.17 37.25
N HIS A 42 22.27 -2.54 36.08
CA HIS A 42 22.90 -1.62 35.14
C HIS A 42 22.03 -1.46 33.88
N MET A 43 21.73 -0.21 33.49
CA MET A 43 20.90 0.06 32.31
C MET A 43 21.76 0.09 31.05
N LYS A 44 22.06 -1.09 30.50
CA LYS A 44 22.95 -1.24 29.34
C LYS A 44 22.41 -0.55 28.08
N THR A 45 21.11 -0.63 27.84
CA THR A 45 20.48 -0.01 26.67
C THR A 45 19.13 0.55 27.07
N VAL A 46 18.85 1.79 26.71
CA VAL A 46 17.53 2.42 26.81
C VAL A 46 17.19 2.91 25.42
N PHE A 47 16.24 2.24 24.77
CA PHE A 47 15.79 2.52 23.42
C PHE A 47 14.38 3.09 23.44
N GLU A 48 14.25 4.33 22.93
CA GLU A 48 12.99 5.06 22.84
C GLU A 48 12.51 5.06 21.38
N GLY A 49 11.77 4.02 21.00
CA GLY A 49 11.17 3.94 19.68
C GLY A 49 9.87 4.73 19.58
N GLY A 50 9.37 4.90 18.34
CA GLY A 50 8.14 5.65 18.09
C GLY A 50 6.86 4.98 18.61
N ASN A 51 6.78 3.65 18.54
CA ASN A 51 5.64 2.85 18.97
C ASN A 51 6.01 1.88 20.11
N THR A 52 7.23 1.36 20.09
CA THR A 52 7.73 0.44 21.11
C THR A 52 9.11 0.86 21.58
N GLY A 53 9.40 0.62 22.86
CA GLY A 53 10.72 0.84 23.42
C GLY A 53 11.19 -0.36 24.22
N GLN A 54 12.48 -0.35 24.51
CA GLN A 54 13.13 -1.44 25.23
C GLN A 54 14.17 -0.89 26.20
N VAL A 55 14.24 -1.52 27.38
CA VAL A 55 15.31 -1.32 28.35
C VAL A 55 15.99 -2.66 28.58
N ASN A 56 17.28 -2.75 28.25
CA ASN A 56 18.11 -3.90 28.58
C ASN A 56 18.86 -3.63 29.88
N LEU A 57 18.53 -4.42 30.88
CA LEU A 57 19.19 -4.47 32.17
C LEU A 57 20.25 -5.57 32.15
N THR A 58 21.45 -5.25 32.60
CA THR A 58 22.53 -6.23 32.81
C THR A 58 23.05 -6.13 34.23
N ASN A 59 23.88 -7.09 34.62
CA ASN A 59 24.49 -7.12 35.93
C ASN A 59 23.43 -7.01 37.03
N ALA A 60 22.32 -7.72 36.85
CA ALA A 60 21.23 -7.73 37.79
C ALA A 60 21.60 -8.61 38.98
N TYR A 61 21.63 -7.99 40.17
CA TYR A 61 21.86 -8.67 41.44
C TYR A 61 20.71 -8.38 42.39
N GLN A 62 20.15 -9.43 42.98
CA GLN A 62 19.17 -9.32 44.05
C GLN A 62 19.68 -10.08 45.26
N TYR A 63 19.52 -9.50 46.44
CA TYR A 63 19.91 -10.08 47.72
C TYR A 63 18.70 -10.22 48.63
N ASP A 64 18.61 -11.35 49.32
CA ASP A 64 17.57 -11.61 50.31
C ASP A 64 17.68 -10.62 51.48
N GLU A 65 16.56 -9.99 51.84
CA GLU A 65 16.54 -8.93 52.87
C GLU A 65 16.91 -9.42 54.27
N SER A 66 16.76 -10.73 54.55
CA SER A 66 16.95 -11.32 55.88
C SER A 66 18.32 -11.98 56.06
N THR A 67 18.85 -12.58 55.01
CA THR A 67 20.07 -13.38 55.02
C THR A 67 21.22 -12.74 54.25
N GLY A 68 20.94 -11.75 53.39
CA GLY A 68 21.92 -11.15 52.48
C GLY A 68 22.40 -12.10 51.36
N THR A 69 21.79 -13.28 51.24
CA THR A 69 22.18 -14.27 50.22
C THR A 69 21.70 -13.85 48.84
N THR A 70 22.48 -14.15 47.80
CA THR A 70 22.16 -13.77 46.43
C THR A 70 20.99 -14.60 45.89
N SER A 71 19.91 -13.92 45.50
CA SER A 71 18.72 -14.51 44.88
C SER A 71 18.72 -14.41 43.36
N ILE A 72 19.29 -13.32 42.82
CA ILE A 72 19.56 -13.14 41.38
C ILE A 72 21.04 -12.80 41.26
N ASN A 73 21.77 -13.50 40.39
CA ASN A 73 23.22 -13.38 40.27
C ASN A 73 23.65 -13.08 38.83
N ASN A 74 24.03 -11.82 38.57
CA ASN A 74 24.58 -11.35 37.30
C ASN A 74 23.69 -11.66 36.09
N GLU A 75 22.37 -11.61 36.26
CA GLU A 75 21.42 -11.88 35.20
C GLU A 75 21.24 -10.67 34.27
N SER A 76 20.66 -10.92 33.10
CA SER A 76 20.23 -9.87 32.18
C SER A 76 18.74 -9.99 31.88
N HIS A 77 18.06 -8.86 31.74
CA HIS A 77 16.63 -8.84 31.48
C HIS A 77 16.27 -7.71 30.51
N ALA A 78 15.41 -8.01 29.54
CA ALA A 78 14.87 -7.04 28.61
C ALA A 78 13.44 -6.69 29.02
N MET A 79 13.19 -5.41 29.29
CA MET A 79 11.85 -4.88 29.50
C MET A 79 11.39 -4.21 28.22
N ILE A 80 10.32 -4.73 27.62
CA ILE A 80 9.71 -4.17 26.41
C ILE A 80 8.43 -3.44 26.81
N PHE A 81 8.23 -2.25 26.25
CA PHE A 81 7.01 -1.47 26.44
C PHE A 81 6.48 -0.96 25.11
N GLY A 82 5.19 -0.62 25.10
CA GLY A 82 4.46 -0.30 23.87
C GLY A 82 4.03 -1.55 23.10
N GLU A 83 3.59 -1.34 21.87
CA GLU A 83 3.10 -2.40 20.99
C GLU A 83 4.17 -2.74 19.95
N ILE A 84 4.62 -3.99 19.89
CA ILE A 84 5.52 -4.45 18.83
C ILE A 84 4.71 -4.57 17.55
N ILE A 85 4.93 -3.62 16.64
CA ILE A 85 4.41 -3.68 15.29
C ILE A 85 5.59 -3.90 14.35
N GLU A 86 5.80 -5.15 13.94
CA GLU A 86 6.92 -5.49 13.05
C GLU A 86 6.83 -4.74 11.72
N GLY A 87 7.97 -4.25 11.23
CA GLY A 87 8.10 -3.55 9.95
C GLY A 87 8.10 -4.45 8.71
N GLU A 88 8.59 -3.90 7.60
CA GLU A 88 8.86 -4.66 6.38
C GLU A 88 9.92 -5.73 6.65
N THR A 89 9.56 -6.98 6.43
CA THR A 89 10.48 -8.12 6.51
C THR A 89 11.19 -8.30 5.18
N TRP A 90 12.52 -8.26 5.20
CA TRP A 90 13.34 -8.68 4.07
C TRP A 90 13.70 -10.15 4.24
N HIS A 91 13.07 -10.99 3.43
CA HIS A 91 13.40 -12.41 3.31
C HIS A 91 14.74 -12.58 2.58
N LEU A 92 15.61 -13.38 3.18
CA LEU A 92 16.97 -13.69 2.73
C LEU A 92 17.06 -15.18 2.37
N TYR A 93 18.21 -15.60 1.85
CA TYR A 93 18.41 -17.02 1.53
C TYR A 93 18.35 -17.91 2.76
N GLU A 94 18.10 -19.19 2.54
CA GLU A 94 18.00 -20.21 3.59
C GLU A 94 16.96 -19.88 4.67
N ASN A 95 15.86 -19.20 4.32
CA ASN A 95 14.80 -18.80 5.25
C ASN A 95 15.26 -17.92 6.41
N TYR A 96 16.36 -17.18 6.22
CA TYR A 96 16.67 -16.05 7.09
C TYR A 96 15.79 -14.86 6.73
N ALA A 97 15.56 -13.97 7.69
CA ALA A 97 14.95 -12.68 7.38
C ALA A 97 15.41 -11.61 8.38
N ILE A 98 15.46 -10.36 7.93
CA ILE A 98 15.70 -9.19 8.78
C ILE A 98 14.48 -8.27 8.75
N THR A 99 14.05 -7.82 9.92
CA THR A 99 12.89 -6.95 10.10
C THR A 99 13.24 -5.83 11.08
N PRO A 100 12.98 -4.55 10.74
CA PRO A 100 13.11 -3.49 11.71
C PRO A 100 11.86 -3.46 12.62
N ILE A 101 12.10 -3.44 13.92
CA ILE A 101 11.06 -3.38 14.94
C ILE A 101 10.63 -1.94 15.15
N ASP A 102 11.59 -1.04 15.42
CA ASP A 102 11.34 0.39 15.53
C ASP A 102 12.66 1.19 15.37
N ILE A 103 12.58 2.52 15.35
CA ILE A 103 13.76 3.39 15.41
C ILE A 103 13.65 4.39 16.56
N ASP A 104 14.81 4.74 17.10
CA ASP A 104 15.00 5.92 17.93
C ASP A 104 15.66 7.00 17.09
N ALA A 105 14.88 8.00 16.72
CA ALA A 105 15.34 9.17 15.97
C ALA A 105 15.55 10.41 16.86
N CYS A 106 15.15 10.33 18.13
CA CYS A 106 15.23 11.43 19.09
C CYS A 106 16.66 11.62 19.61
N HIS A 107 17.43 10.53 19.66
CA HIS A 107 18.83 10.55 20.10
C HIS A 107 19.83 10.53 18.94
N SER A 108 21.04 11.04 19.21
CA SER A 108 22.16 11.05 18.29
C SER A 108 23.35 10.27 18.86
N PRO A 109 23.91 9.28 18.12
CA PRO A 109 23.48 8.83 16.80
C PRO A 109 22.11 8.13 16.87
N ARG A 110 21.33 8.27 15.79
CA ARG A 110 20.03 7.60 15.67
C ARG A 110 20.21 6.10 15.68
N ARG A 111 19.20 5.35 16.14
CA ARG A 111 19.31 3.90 16.36
C ARG A 111 18.15 3.15 15.73
N ALA A 112 18.40 1.94 15.25
CA ALA A 112 17.38 1.03 14.77
C ALA A 112 17.38 -0.24 15.62
N TRP A 113 16.20 -0.69 16.03
CA TRP A 113 16.01 -2.00 16.64
C TRP A 113 15.68 -3.00 15.54
N LEU A 114 16.57 -3.96 15.31
CA LEU A 114 16.48 -4.94 14.24
C LEU A 114 16.35 -6.36 14.81
N ARG A 115 15.43 -7.13 14.23
CA ARG A 115 15.22 -8.56 14.51
C ARG A 115 15.67 -9.39 13.32
N PHE A 116 16.43 -10.44 13.60
CA PHE A 116 16.86 -11.43 12.63
C PHE A 116 16.24 -12.78 12.96
N THR A 117 15.59 -13.40 11.99
CA THR A 117 14.86 -14.66 12.15
C THR A 117 15.39 -15.74 11.22
N LYS A 118 15.23 -17.00 11.63
CA LYS A 118 15.43 -18.20 10.81
C LYS A 118 14.19 -19.07 10.93
N ASN A 119 13.57 -19.43 9.81
CA ASN A 119 12.30 -20.17 9.81
C ASN A 119 11.24 -19.51 10.71
N ASN A 120 11.18 -18.17 10.69
CA ASN A 120 10.31 -17.33 11.53
C ASN A 120 10.57 -17.39 13.04
N ILE A 121 11.67 -17.99 13.49
CA ILE A 121 12.10 -17.98 14.89
C ILE A 121 13.19 -16.91 15.05
N THR A 122 13.06 -16.03 16.04
CA THR A 122 14.10 -15.04 16.36
C THR A 122 15.39 -15.73 16.78
N VAL A 123 16.46 -15.45 16.03
CA VAL A 123 17.82 -15.96 16.32
C VAL A 123 18.76 -14.88 16.81
N ASP A 124 18.45 -13.61 16.53
CA ASP A 124 19.18 -12.46 17.04
C ASP A 124 18.30 -11.20 17.00
N GLU A 125 18.51 -10.30 17.94
CA GLU A 125 17.74 -9.07 18.07
C GLU A 125 18.56 -7.99 18.78
N LYS A 126 18.78 -6.86 18.12
CA LYS A 126 19.74 -5.84 18.56
C LYS A 126 19.28 -4.43 18.24
N VAL A 127 19.67 -3.49 19.10
CA VAL A 127 19.65 -2.05 18.81
C VAL A 127 21.01 -1.66 18.24
N VAL A 128 21.03 -1.09 17.04
CA VAL A 128 22.25 -0.71 16.31
C VAL A 128 22.20 0.77 15.94
N LYS A 129 23.32 1.48 16.07
CA LYS A 129 23.41 2.91 15.75
C LYS A 129 23.59 3.12 14.26
N GLN A 130 23.13 4.26 13.76
CA GLN A 130 23.50 4.75 12.44
C GLN A 130 25.02 4.91 12.37
N GLY A 131 25.63 4.35 11.32
CA GLY A 131 27.08 4.27 11.16
C GLY A 131 27.73 2.99 11.69
N ASP A 132 26.98 2.11 12.35
CA ASP A 132 27.48 0.80 12.81
C ASP A 132 27.06 -0.33 11.86
N ASN A 133 27.61 -1.53 12.07
CA ASN A 133 27.19 -2.74 11.38
C ASN A 133 26.27 -3.60 12.26
N TYR A 134 25.16 -4.07 11.71
CA TYR A 134 24.45 -5.23 12.24
C TYR A 134 25.19 -6.49 11.77
N THR A 135 25.62 -7.35 12.69
CA THR A 135 26.29 -8.62 12.38
C THR A 135 25.67 -9.77 13.15
N TYR A 136 25.48 -10.90 12.46
CA TYR A 136 25.02 -12.15 13.04
C TYR A 136 26.00 -13.28 12.73
N TYR A 137 26.39 -14.00 13.78
CA TYR A 137 27.26 -15.16 13.73
C TYR A 137 26.51 -16.39 14.24
N LYS A 138 26.70 -17.52 13.56
CA LYS A 138 26.22 -18.83 14.00
C LYS A 138 27.42 -19.74 14.22
N ASN A 139 27.60 -20.24 15.44
CA ASN A 139 28.74 -21.10 15.81
C ASN A 139 30.12 -20.53 15.41
N GLY A 140 30.29 -19.21 15.51
CA GLY A 140 31.53 -18.50 15.16
C GLY A 140 31.68 -18.14 13.67
N GLN A 141 30.79 -18.62 12.79
CA GLN A 141 30.78 -18.26 11.37
C GLN A 141 29.90 -17.04 11.11
N LEU A 142 30.38 -16.08 10.31
CA LEU A 142 29.59 -14.93 9.88
C LEU A 142 28.51 -15.38 8.91
N ILE A 143 27.25 -15.11 9.24
CA ILE A 143 26.10 -15.46 8.39
C ILE A 143 25.53 -14.23 7.70
N PHE A 144 25.48 -13.09 8.41
CA PHE A 144 24.91 -11.87 7.88
C PHE A 144 25.62 -10.63 8.43
N THR A 145 25.88 -9.66 7.56
CA THR A 145 26.31 -8.32 7.94
C THR A 145 25.61 -7.26 7.09
N ALA A 146 25.28 -6.12 7.69
CA ALA A 146 24.75 -4.96 7.01
C ALA A 146 25.18 -3.66 7.72
N TYR A 147 25.69 -2.70 6.97
CA TYR A 147 26.00 -1.35 7.47
C TYR A 147 24.71 -0.53 7.58
N ILE A 148 24.48 0.08 8.75
CA ILE A 148 23.34 0.95 9.01
C ILE A 148 23.66 2.34 8.46
N ASP A 149 23.34 2.56 7.19
CA ASP A 149 23.69 3.79 6.46
C ASP A 149 22.95 5.00 7.02
N SER A 150 21.63 4.88 7.16
CA SER A 150 20.78 5.99 7.57
C SER A 150 19.57 5.51 8.36
N VAL A 151 19.22 6.25 9.42
CA VAL A 151 18.02 6.01 10.23
C VAL A 151 17.15 7.26 10.17
N PHE A 152 15.90 7.12 9.71
CA PHE A 152 15.02 8.25 9.44
C PHE A 152 13.70 8.13 10.19
N ALA A 153 13.37 9.13 10.99
CA ALA A 153 11.99 9.34 11.41
C ALA A 153 11.23 10.08 10.31
N GLY A 154 10.26 9.39 9.73
CA GLY A 154 9.25 10.00 8.85
C GLY A 154 8.01 10.37 9.64
N ALA A 155 7.15 11.19 9.04
CA ALA A 155 5.89 11.58 9.68
C ALA A 155 4.85 10.44 9.77
N ILE A 156 4.98 9.42 8.92
CA ILE A 156 4.02 8.31 8.77
C ILE A 156 4.66 6.97 9.11
N SER A 157 5.93 6.80 8.76
CA SER A 157 6.70 5.60 9.07
C SER A 157 8.15 5.98 9.30
N ASN A 158 8.75 5.26 10.23
CA ASN A 158 10.18 5.25 10.46
C ASN A 158 10.83 4.30 9.45
N MET A 159 12.07 4.58 9.04
CA MET A 159 12.79 3.72 8.10
C MET A 159 14.28 3.64 8.43
N VAL A 160 14.88 2.53 8.01
CA VAL A 160 16.33 2.29 8.07
C VAL A 160 16.83 1.91 6.69
N GLN A 161 17.98 2.46 6.30
CA GLN A 161 18.69 2.08 5.09
C GLN A 161 19.91 1.24 5.44
N LEU A 162 20.03 0.12 4.74
CA LEU A 162 21.13 -0.83 4.83
C LEU A 162 22.01 -0.73 3.59
N ARG A 163 23.33 -0.80 3.78
CA ARG A 163 24.35 -0.83 2.72
C ARG A 163 25.41 -1.90 3.04
N TYR A 164 26.24 -2.26 2.06
CA TYR A 164 27.29 -3.28 2.19
C TYR A 164 26.77 -4.58 2.81
N VAL A 165 25.59 -5.00 2.36
CA VAL A 165 24.91 -6.18 2.87
C VAL A 165 25.61 -7.41 2.30
N ARG A 166 26.03 -8.30 3.20
CA ARG A 166 26.58 -9.61 2.86
C ARG A 166 25.82 -10.70 3.61
N GLN A 167 25.43 -11.75 2.89
CA GLN A 167 24.93 -13.00 3.47
C GLN A 167 25.83 -14.15 3.04
N TYR A 168 26.14 -15.06 3.94
CA TYR A 168 26.89 -16.28 3.67
C TYR A 168 26.04 -17.51 4.00
N SER A 169 26.24 -18.56 3.21
CA SER A 169 25.63 -19.88 3.40
C SER A 169 26.03 -20.46 4.74
N GLU A 170 25.06 -20.97 5.49
CA GLU A 170 25.33 -21.63 6.77
C GLU A 170 25.91 -23.06 6.60
N ILE A 171 25.92 -23.57 5.37
CA ILE A 171 26.38 -24.93 5.05
C ILE A 171 27.88 -24.94 4.78
N ASP A 172 28.37 -24.00 3.96
CA ASP A 172 29.73 -24.00 3.43
C ASP A 172 30.40 -22.62 3.45
N GLY A 173 29.68 -21.57 3.86
CA GLY A 173 30.21 -20.21 3.96
C GLY A 173 30.36 -19.48 2.63
N THR A 174 29.83 -20.00 1.53
CA THR A 174 29.85 -19.25 0.26
C THR A 174 28.98 -17.99 0.35
N PRO A 175 29.38 -16.88 -0.30
CA PRO A 175 28.55 -15.68 -0.35
C PRO A 175 27.26 -15.95 -1.13
N LEU A 176 26.12 -15.62 -0.53
CA LEU A 176 24.77 -15.74 -1.11
C LEU A 176 24.19 -14.39 -1.52
N ILE A 177 24.54 -13.33 -0.79
CA ILE A 177 24.18 -11.94 -1.12
C ILE A 177 25.44 -11.10 -1.06
N GLU A 178 25.67 -10.34 -2.13
CA GLU A 178 26.63 -9.25 -2.19
C GLU A 178 25.95 -8.00 -2.74
N PHE A 179 25.58 -7.09 -1.85
CA PHE A 179 24.77 -5.92 -2.18
C PHE A 179 25.33 -4.63 -1.56
N GLY A 180 25.22 -3.51 -2.26
CA GLY A 180 25.44 -2.19 -1.68
C GLY A 180 26.83 -1.60 -1.85
N ASP A 181 27.65 -2.13 -2.76
CA ASP A 181 29.01 -1.61 -2.99
C ASP A 181 28.97 -0.26 -3.71
N GLU A 182 28.04 -0.09 -4.64
CA GLU A 182 27.83 1.17 -5.35
C GLU A 182 27.18 2.25 -4.45
N PRO A 183 27.52 3.54 -4.60
CA PRO A 183 27.03 4.64 -3.76
C PRO A 183 25.51 4.79 -3.66
N GLY A 184 24.77 4.29 -4.66
CA GLY A 184 23.31 4.33 -4.72
C GLY A 184 22.60 3.07 -4.22
N ASP A 185 23.32 1.97 -4.03
CA ASP A 185 22.73 0.67 -3.72
C ASP A 185 22.44 0.56 -2.22
N LYS A 186 21.18 0.84 -1.87
CA LYS A 186 20.70 0.78 -0.49
C LYS A 186 19.41 -0.01 -0.42
N LYS A 187 19.28 -0.85 0.61
CA LYS A 187 18.01 -1.49 0.94
C LYS A 187 17.33 -0.65 2.02
N THR A 188 16.15 -0.13 1.72
CA THR A 188 15.30 0.55 2.70
C THR A 188 14.33 -0.46 3.30
N LEU A 189 14.15 -0.40 4.63
CA LEU A 189 13.12 -1.14 5.37
C LEU A 189 12.33 -0.16 6.22
N VAL A 190 11.01 -0.28 6.24
CA VAL A 190 10.09 0.55 7.06
C VAL A 190 9.73 -0.17 8.36
N THR A 191 9.55 0.57 9.46
CA THR A 191 9.05 0.00 10.74
C THR A 191 7.53 0.10 10.84
N GLY A 192 6.90 -0.84 11.55
CA GLY A 192 5.44 -0.91 11.68
C GLY A 192 4.70 -1.52 10.49
N LYS A 193 3.85 -2.53 10.75
CA LYS A 193 2.69 -2.92 9.94
C LYS A 193 1.55 -1.93 10.17
N PHE A 194 1.40 -1.01 9.22
CA PHE A 194 0.24 -0.14 8.97
C PHE A 194 -0.93 -0.22 9.97
N ILE A 195 -0.81 0.48 11.10
CA ILE A 195 -1.94 1.09 11.80
C ILE A 195 -1.47 2.48 12.26
N VAL A 196 -1.82 3.52 11.52
CA VAL A 196 -1.52 4.91 11.93
C VAL A 196 -2.82 5.53 12.42
N ARG A 197 -2.92 6.01 13.66
CA ARG A 197 -3.86 7.10 14.00
C ARG A 197 -3.08 8.39 13.94
N SER A 198 -3.11 9.05 12.79
CA SER A 198 -2.51 10.38 12.63
C SER A 198 -3.39 11.41 13.32
N LYS A 199 -2.78 12.27 14.15
CA LYS A 199 -3.45 13.44 14.75
C LYS A 199 -3.94 14.45 13.70
N ASP A 200 -3.45 14.36 12.46
CA ASP A 200 -3.86 15.22 11.34
C ASP A 200 -5.06 14.66 10.55
N ASN A 201 -5.61 13.52 11.01
CA ASN A 201 -6.76 12.88 10.40
C ASN A 201 -6.54 12.53 8.91
N LYS A 202 -5.29 12.24 8.52
CA LYS A 202 -4.87 11.87 7.16
C LYS A 202 -4.12 10.52 7.20
N GLY A 203 -4.43 9.60 6.30
CA GLY A 203 -3.77 8.29 6.20
C GLY A 203 -2.42 8.37 5.50
N VAL A 204 -2.41 8.79 4.23
CA VAL A 204 -1.22 9.07 3.42
C VAL A 204 -1.28 10.51 2.96
N LEU A 205 -0.26 11.31 3.28
CA LEU A 205 -0.15 12.70 2.82
C LEU A 205 1.05 12.86 1.90
N LEU A 206 0.80 13.28 0.66
CA LEU A 206 1.82 13.87 -0.21
C LEU A 206 1.63 15.38 -0.18
N HIS A 207 2.66 16.14 0.19
CA HIS A 207 2.61 17.59 0.17
C HIS A 207 3.84 18.12 -0.55
N ASN A 208 3.64 18.85 -1.66
CA ASN A 208 4.72 19.30 -2.56
C ASN A 208 5.66 18.16 -2.98
N SER A 209 5.11 16.95 -3.14
CA SER A 209 5.87 15.72 -3.32
C SER A 209 5.54 15.08 -4.67
N HIS A 210 6.56 14.88 -5.50
CA HIS A 210 6.40 14.53 -6.91
C HIS A 210 7.02 13.17 -7.23
N GLY A 211 6.51 12.45 -8.22
CA GLY A 211 7.17 11.22 -8.72
C GLY A 211 7.08 10.01 -7.79
N ASN A 212 6.17 10.00 -6.81
CA ASN A 212 6.08 8.94 -5.80
C ASN A 212 5.25 7.76 -6.28
N LYS A 213 5.54 6.57 -5.76
CA LYS A 213 4.71 5.37 -5.92
C LYS A 213 4.07 5.00 -4.59
N ILE A 214 2.74 5.03 -4.56
CA ILE A 214 1.93 4.58 -3.43
C ILE A 214 1.22 3.31 -3.87
N SER A 215 1.62 2.15 -3.33
CA SER A 215 1.05 0.88 -3.76
C SER A 215 0.73 -0.08 -2.62
N ASN A 216 -0.36 -0.84 -2.77
CA ASN A 216 -0.76 -1.93 -1.88
C ASN A 216 -1.05 -1.50 -0.43
N ASN A 217 -1.60 -0.31 -0.22
CA ASN A 217 -1.89 0.22 1.11
C ASN A 217 -3.35 -0.04 1.53
N LEU A 218 -3.57 -0.41 2.80
CA LEU A 218 -4.89 -0.47 3.43
C LEU A 218 -5.07 0.72 4.37
N ILE A 219 -6.00 1.62 4.06
CA ILE A 219 -6.10 2.95 4.66
C ILE A 219 -7.53 3.13 5.19
N LYS A 220 -7.70 3.07 6.52
CA LYS A 220 -9.03 3.11 7.14
C LYS A 220 -9.18 4.14 8.25
N SER A 221 -10.37 4.73 8.35
CA SER A 221 -10.78 5.56 9.49
C SER A 221 -10.00 6.86 9.66
N TYR A 222 -9.68 7.53 8.55
CA TYR A 222 -9.12 8.89 8.50
C TYR A 222 -10.12 9.90 7.93
N PHE A 223 -9.90 11.19 8.10
CA PHE A 223 -10.64 12.22 7.35
C PHE A 223 -10.21 12.31 5.89
N TYR A 224 -8.93 12.10 5.60
CA TYR A 224 -8.46 11.84 4.24
C TYR A 224 -7.67 10.53 4.22
N GLY A 225 -8.05 9.56 3.38
CA GLY A 225 -7.33 8.31 3.20
C GLY A 225 -5.98 8.56 2.55
N ILE A 226 -5.97 8.86 1.25
CA ILE A 226 -4.79 9.37 0.53
C ILE A 226 -5.06 10.82 0.14
N HIS A 227 -4.21 11.75 0.56
CA HIS A 227 -4.28 13.17 0.24
C HIS A 227 -2.99 13.61 -0.44
N ALA A 228 -3.05 13.97 -1.71
CA ALA A 228 -1.94 14.59 -2.42
C ALA A 228 -2.21 16.08 -2.60
N ILE A 229 -1.33 16.97 -2.13
CA ILE A 229 -1.45 18.42 -2.20
C ILE A 229 -0.27 18.95 -2.99
N SER A 230 -0.52 19.66 -4.09
CA SER A 230 0.52 20.23 -4.95
C SER A 230 1.58 19.20 -5.36
N SER A 231 1.13 17.98 -5.67
CA SER A 231 1.97 16.78 -5.75
C SER A 231 1.70 16.08 -7.09
N SER A 232 2.59 16.29 -8.06
CA SER A 232 2.41 15.83 -9.45
C SER A 232 3.23 14.59 -9.80
N LYS A 233 2.88 13.89 -10.89
CA LYS A 233 3.62 12.71 -11.40
C LYS A 233 3.65 11.50 -10.44
N ASN A 234 2.67 11.36 -9.56
CA ASN A 234 2.59 10.22 -8.63
C ASN A 234 1.79 9.06 -9.22
N THR A 235 2.11 7.85 -8.80
CA THR A 235 1.43 6.60 -9.19
C THR A 235 0.80 5.96 -7.95
N LEU A 236 -0.52 5.87 -7.92
CA LEU A 236 -1.32 5.25 -6.86
C LEU A 236 -1.91 3.94 -7.41
N THR A 237 -1.43 2.80 -6.93
CA THR A 237 -1.81 1.47 -7.47
C THR A 237 -2.26 0.50 -6.39
N ASN A 238 -3.35 -0.25 -6.59
CA ASN A 238 -3.77 -1.32 -5.68
C ASN A 238 -3.99 -0.87 -4.22
N ASN A 239 -4.39 0.38 -3.96
CA ASN A 239 -4.66 0.85 -2.61
C ASN A 239 -6.14 0.68 -2.25
N THR A 240 -6.41 0.38 -0.98
CA THR A 240 -7.77 0.29 -0.43
C THR A 240 -7.96 1.41 0.61
N ALA A 241 -8.72 2.45 0.28
CA ALA A 241 -9.08 3.55 1.18
C ALA A 241 -10.55 3.45 1.60
N SER A 242 -10.82 2.90 2.79
CA SER A 242 -12.19 2.62 3.25
C SER A 242 -12.56 3.24 4.59
N ASN A 243 -13.82 3.57 4.84
CA ASN A 243 -14.28 4.16 6.11
C ASN A 243 -13.57 5.48 6.46
N ASN A 244 -13.14 6.26 5.47
CA ASN A 244 -12.55 7.58 5.65
C ASN A 244 -13.59 8.68 5.42
N CYS A 245 -13.30 9.95 5.71
CA CYS A 245 -14.20 11.01 5.22
C CYS A 245 -14.05 11.19 3.70
N ASN A 246 -12.80 11.23 3.22
CA ASN A 246 -12.43 11.17 1.81
C ASN A 246 -11.49 9.99 1.59
N GLY A 247 -11.70 9.13 0.57
CA GLY A 247 -10.84 7.98 0.30
C GLY A 247 -9.52 8.34 -0.39
N ILE A 248 -9.58 8.76 -1.66
CA ILE A 248 -8.41 9.24 -2.43
C ILE A 248 -8.70 10.64 -2.94
N TYR A 249 -7.83 11.58 -2.58
CA TYR A 249 -8.01 13.00 -2.81
C TYR A 249 -6.72 13.62 -3.37
N LEU A 250 -6.74 13.95 -4.65
CA LEU A 250 -5.68 14.73 -5.29
C LEU A 250 -6.06 16.21 -5.18
N GLN A 251 -5.13 17.09 -4.85
CA GLN A 251 -5.39 18.50 -4.63
C GLN A 251 -4.32 19.34 -5.30
N SER A 252 -4.69 20.22 -6.23
CA SER A 252 -3.71 21.03 -7.00
C SER A 252 -2.59 20.19 -7.64
N SER A 253 -2.92 18.99 -8.10
CA SER A 253 -1.95 17.92 -8.40
C SER A 253 -2.17 17.37 -9.80
N SER A 254 -1.18 17.50 -10.69
CA SER A 254 -1.32 17.14 -12.11
C SER A 254 -0.49 15.90 -12.49
N ASN A 255 -0.82 15.28 -13.62
CA ASN A 255 -0.05 14.16 -14.20
C ASN A 255 0.07 12.93 -13.28
N ASN A 256 -0.92 12.65 -12.43
CA ASN A 256 -0.93 11.47 -11.57
C ASN A 256 -1.71 10.32 -12.23
N THR A 257 -1.31 9.09 -11.89
CA THR A 257 -2.01 7.87 -12.30
C THR A 257 -2.57 7.19 -11.06
N ALA A 258 -3.89 6.95 -11.04
CA ALA A 258 -4.57 6.18 -10.00
C ALA A 258 -5.23 4.96 -10.65
N SER A 259 -4.66 3.77 -10.46
CA SER A 259 -5.20 2.54 -11.04
C SER A 259 -5.42 1.42 -10.03
N ASN A 260 -6.46 0.62 -10.25
CA ASN A 260 -6.78 -0.56 -9.43
C ASN A 260 -7.00 -0.23 -7.94
N ASN A 261 -7.44 0.98 -7.59
CA ASN A 261 -7.68 1.35 -6.20
C ASN A 261 -9.15 1.10 -5.82
N THR A 262 -9.38 0.79 -4.55
CA THR A 262 -10.70 0.65 -3.96
C THR A 262 -10.94 1.77 -2.95
N ALA A 263 -12.02 2.55 -3.13
CA ALA A 263 -12.47 3.60 -2.22
C ALA A 263 -13.90 3.32 -1.74
N SER A 264 -14.07 2.79 -0.53
CA SER A 264 -15.38 2.30 -0.07
C SER A 264 -15.83 2.86 1.29
N ASN A 265 -17.15 3.04 1.45
CA ASN A 265 -17.77 3.45 2.72
C ASN A 265 -17.20 4.77 3.28
N ASN A 266 -16.81 5.71 2.42
CA ASN A 266 -16.24 6.99 2.86
C ASN A 266 -17.34 8.08 2.99
N THR A 267 -17.30 8.87 4.07
CA THR A 267 -18.39 9.78 4.50
C THR A 267 -18.05 11.27 4.34
N ALA A 268 -18.93 12.11 3.76
CA ALA A 268 -18.66 13.56 3.75
C ALA A 268 -18.92 14.21 5.12
N SER A 269 -17.93 14.91 5.69
CA SER A 269 -18.15 15.87 6.79
C SER A 269 -17.53 17.23 6.47
N ASN A 270 -18.38 18.27 6.44
CA ASN A 270 -18.13 19.71 6.26
C ASN A 270 -17.96 20.23 4.82
N ASN A 271 -19.08 20.68 4.24
CA ASN A 271 -19.26 21.76 3.24
C ASN A 271 -18.06 22.11 2.32
N THR A 272 -17.83 21.30 1.29
CA THR A 272 -17.69 21.65 -0.15
C THR A 272 -17.15 20.41 -0.83
N ALA A 273 -17.89 19.96 -1.85
CA ALA A 273 -17.70 18.74 -2.60
C ALA A 273 -16.25 18.19 -2.66
N SER A 274 -16.07 17.01 -2.07
CA SER A 274 -15.00 16.07 -2.39
C SER A 274 -15.51 14.71 -1.96
N ASN A 275 -15.68 13.76 -2.88
CA ASN A 275 -15.60 12.38 -2.47
C ASN A 275 -15.16 11.45 -3.61
N ASN A 276 -14.07 10.76 -3.27
CA ASN A 276 -13.40 9.63 -3.89
C ASN A 276 -12.91 9.82 -5.32
N THR A 277 -11.65 9.39 -5.50
CA THR A 277 -10.93 9.32 -6.77
C THR A 277 -11.11 10.51 -7.71
N ALA A 278 -10.90 11.74 -7.23
CA ALA A 278 -10.11 12.74 -7.96
C ALA A 278 -10.05 14.14 -7.32
N SER A 279 -9.08 14.87 -7.86
CA SER A 279 -8.80 16.30 -7.87
C SER A 279 -9.85 17.28 -7.34
N ASN A 280 -9.56 17.95 -6.23
CA ASN A 280 -9.96 19.36 -6.06
C ASN A 280 -8.81 20.28 -6.38
N ASN A 281 -9.09 21.33 -7.14
CA ASN A 281 -8.16 22.39 -7.56
C ASN A 281 -7.23 21.94 -8.69
N THR A 282 -7.42 22.57 -9.86
CA THR A 282 -6.45 22.76 -10.97
C THR A 282 -5.60 21.56 -11.40
N ALA A 283 -6.03 20.35 -11.10
CA ALA A 283 -5.36 19.12 -11.46
C ALA A 283 -5.67 18.77 -12.91
N SER A 284 -4.63 18.63 -13.71
CA SER A 284 -4.74 18.32 -15.13
C SER A 284 -3.95 17.08 -15.50
N ASN A 285 -4.36 16.40 -16.57
CA ASN A 285 -3.64 15.25 -17.13
C ASN A 285 -3.54 14.04 -16.18
N ASN A 286 -4.54 13.81 -15.32
CA ASN A 286 -4.58 12.61 -14.49
C ASN A 286 -5.34 11.47 -15.20
N THR A 287 -4.94 10.24 -14.89
CA THR A 287 -5.63 9.03 -15.36
C THR A 287 -6.16 8.25 -14.17
N ALA A 288 -7.46 7.98 -14.16
CA ALA A 288 -8.11 7.09 -13.21
C ALA A 288 -8.65 5.87 -13.96
N SER A 289 -8.11 4.68 -13.69
CA SER A 289 -8.56 3.44 -14.32
C SER A 289 -8.76 2.27 -13.39
N ASN A 290 -9.73 1.41 -13.68
CA ASN A 290 -9.97 0.17 -12.92
C ASN A 290 -10.20 0.41 -11.41
N ASN A 291 -10.70 1.59 -11.02
CA ASN A 291 -10.97 1.88 -9.61
C ASN A 291 -12.40 1.49 -9.24
N THR A 292 -12.60 1.04 -8.00
CA THR A 292 -13.93 0.78 -7.43
C THR A 292 -14.25 1.81 -6.36
N ALA A 293 -15.31 2.58 -6.56
CA ALA A 293 -15.81 3.57 -5.61
C ALA A 293 -17.24 3.22 -5.17
N SER A 294 -17.41 2.76 -3.93
CA SER A 294 -18.71 2.25 -3.45
C SER A 294 -19.19 2.80 -2.11
N ASN A 295 -20.50 3.00 -1.94
CA ASN A 295 -21.12 3.44 -0.68
C ASN A 295 -20.57 4.79 -0.17
N ASN A 296 -20.38 5.74 -1.06
CA ASN A 296 -19.85 7.07 -0.74
C ASN A 296 -20.86 8.18 -1.07
N CYS A 297 -20.59 9.43 -0.65
CA CYS A 297 -21.36 10.58 -1.14
C CYS A 297 -21.15 10.77 -2.66
N ASN A 298 -19.91 10.92 -3.11
CA ASN A 298 -19.57 10.86 -4.53
C ASN A 298 -18.67 9.64 -4.76
N GLY A 299 -18.89 8.90 -5.84
CA GLY A 299 -18.02 7.79 -6.25
C GLY A 299 -16.73 8.32 -6.85
N ILE A 300 -16.84 9.12 -7.91
CA ILE A 300 -15.72 9.87 -8.49
C ILE A 300 -16.08 11.35 -8.57
N TYR A 301 -15.28 12.22 -7.96
CA TYR A 301 -15.52 13.67 -7.97
C TYR A 301 -14.36 14.46 -8.56
N LEU A 302 -14.64 15.35 -9.52
CA LEU A 302 -13.67 16.25 -10.14
C LEU A 302 -14.16 17.70 -10.11
N GLN A 303 -13.35 18.61 -9.57
CA GLN A 303 -13.65 20.04 -9.53
C GLN A 303 -12.55 20.91 -10.14
N SER A 304 -12.96 21.87 -10.97
CA SER A 304 -12.07 22.86 -11.60
C SER A 304 -10.82 22.21 -12.23
N SER A 305 -11.04 21.14 -12.98
CA SER A 305 -10.01 20.25 -13.53
C SER A 305 -10.18 20.06 -15.05
N SER A 306 -9.08 19.79 -15.76
CA SER A 306 -9.07 19.62 -17.22
C SER A 306 -8.17 18.49 -17.68
N ASN A 307 -8.40 17.95 -18.87
CA ASN A 307 -7.57 16.92 -19.50
C ASN A 307 -7.42 15.64 -18.66
N ASN A 308 -8.46 15.19 -17.95
CA ASN A 308 -8.40 13.94 -17.19
C ASN A 308 -9.10 12.82 -17.95
N THR A 309 -8.56 11.60 -17.85
CA THR A 309 -9.14 10.39 -18.44
C THR A 309 -9.67 9.49 -17.33
N LEU A 310 -10.95 9.14 -17.41
CA LEU A 310 -11.62 8.21 -16.49
C LEU A 310 -12.11 7.01 -17.30
N THR A 311 -11.52 5.84 -17.09
CA THR A 311 -11.90 4.64 -17.86
C THR A 311 -11.94 3.38 -17.01
N ASN A 312 -12.82 2.43 -17.33
CA ASN A 312 -12.95 1.16 -16.63
C ASN A 312 -13.18 1.30 -15.10
N ASN A 313 -13.74 2.42 -14.60
CA ASN A 313 -14.01 2.57 -13.17
C ASN A 313 -15.43 2.11 -12.83
N THR A 314 -15.61 1.54 -11.64
CA THR A 314 -16.93 1.17 -11.12
C THR A 314 -17.32 2.10 -9.97
N ALA A 315 -18.40 2.87 -10.16
CA ALA A 315 -19.00 3.74 -9.15
C ALA A 315 -20.39 3.21 -8.77
N SER A 316 -20.50 2.57 -7.60
CA SER A 316 -21.73 1.88 -7.19
C SER A 316 -22.29 2.31 -5.83
N ASN A 317 -23.61 2.40 -5.70
CA ASN A 317 -24.30 2.70 -4.42
C ASN A 317 -23.81 4.01 -3.77
N ASN A 318 -23.41 5.00 -4.57
CA ASN A 318 -23.04 6.31 -4.07
C ASN A 318 -24.23 7.28 -4.15
N TRP A 319 -24.15 8.45 -3.52
CA TRP A 319 -25.16 9.49 -3.74
C TRP A 319 -25.07 10.05 -5.17
N TYR A 320 -23.88 10.39 -5.65
CA TYR A 320 -23.56 10.56 -7.07
C TYR A 320 -22.52 9.53 -7.52
N GLY A 321 -22.69 8.92 -8.69
CA GLY A 321 -21.71 8.00 -9.26
C GLY A 321 -20.43 8.74 -9.68
N ILE A 322 -20.52 9.52 -10.77
CA ILE A 322 -19.45 10.43 -11.21
C ILE A 322 -20.00 11.86 -11.22
N CYS A 323 -19.33 12.78 -10.53
CA CYS A 323 -19.72 14.17 -10.42
C CYS A 323 -18.58 15.11 -10.85
N LEU A 324 -18.81 15.91 -11.91
CA LEU A 324 -17.87 16.86 -12.49
C LEU A 324 -18.41 18.28 -12.29
N TYR A 325 -17.67 19.13 -11.58
CA TYR A 325 -18.06 20.52 -11.30
C TYR A 325 -17.04 21.52 -11.84
N SER A 326 -17.51 22.49 -12.63
CA SER A 326 -16.70 23.54 -13.26
C SER A 326 -15.46 23.02 -13.99
N SER A 327 -15.58 21.89 -14.69
CA SER A 327 -14.45 21.16 -15.24
C SER A 327 -14.68 20.91 -16.74
N SER A 328 -13.71 21.18 -17.61
CA SER A 328 -13.77 20.93 -19.07
C SER A 328 -12.82 19.83 -19.52
N ASP A 329 -12.90 19.40 -20.78
CA ASP A 329 -11.87 18.61 -21.48
C ASP A 329 -11.54 17.27 -20.80
N LYS A 330 -12.55 16.55 -20.29
CA LYS A 330 -12.39 15.18 -19.78
C LYS A 330 -12.87 14.16 -20.79
N LEU A 331 -12.25 12.98 -20.78
CA LEU A 331 -12.67 11.81 -21.53
C LEU A 331 -13.10 10.71 -20.55
N LEU A 332 -14.38 10.32 -20.61
CA LEU A 332 -14.99 9.30 -19.76
C LEU A 332 -15.62 8.21 -20.62
N TYR A 333 -15.17 6.97 -20.52
CA TYR A 333 -15.74 5.83 -21.25
C TYR A 333 -15.49 4.53 -20.48
N HIS A 334 -16.29 3.49 -20.71
CA HIS A 334 -16.18 2.18 -20.05
C HIS A 334 -16.36 2.23 -18.52
N ASN A 335 -16.96 3.28 -17.97
CA ASN A 335 -17.24 3.33 -16.54
C ASN A 335 -18.59 2.68 -16.24
N ASN A 336 -18.68 2.02 -15.08
CA ASN A 336 -19.89 1.38 -14.57
C ASN A 336 -20.51 2.23 -13.47
N LEU A 337 -21.64 2.88 -13.76
CA LEU A 337 -22.37 3.70 -12.79
C LEU A 337 -23.62 2.95 -12.34
N ILE A 338 -23.57 2.36 -11.14
CA ILE A 338 -24.53 1.35 -10.69
C ILE A 338 -25.25 1.78 -9.41
N ASN A 339 -26.59 1.88 -9.46
CA ASN A 339 -27.45 2.10 -8.30
C ASN A 339 -27.06 3.32 -7.46
N ASN A 340 -26.63 4.41 -8.10
CA ASN A 340 -26.34 5.66 -7.39
C ASN A 340 -27.66 6.42 -7.13
N THR A 341 -27.86 6.89 -5.90
CA THR A 341 -29.21 7.18 -5.37
C THR A 341 -29.77 8.54 -5.77
N ASN A 342 -28.93 9.51 -6.15
CA ASN A 342 -29.42 10.79 -6.68
C ASN A 342 -29.17 10.90 -8.17
N ASN A 343 -27.97 10.62 -8.64
CA ASN A 343 -27.68 10.54 -10.07
C ASN A 343 -26.50 9.61 -10.33
N ASN A 344 -26.58 8.82 -11.40
CA ASN A 344 -25.43 8.09 -11.89
C ASN A 344 -24.33 9.07 -12.34
N ALA A 345 -24.67 10.06 -13.15
CA ALA A 345 -23.72 11.08 -13.59
C ALA A 345 -24.25 12.50 -13.43
N TYR A 346 -23.37 13.41 -13.02
CA TYR A 346 -23.60 14.84 -13.00
C TYR A 346 -22.36 15.56 -13.55
N GLY A 347 -22.53 16.50 -14.46
CA GLY A 347 -21.41 17.16 -15.11
C GLY A 347 -21.72 18.56 -15.61
N THR A 348 -21.00 19.55 -15.09
CA THR A 348 -20.98 20.91 -15.64
C THR A 348 -19.70 21.16 -16.46
N GLY A 349 -19.72 22.16 -17.35
CA GLY A 349 -18.64 22.38 -18.34
C GLY A 349 -18.74 21.44 -19.55
N THR A 350 -17.76 21.50 -20.46
CA THR A 350 -17.74 20.72 -21.71
C THR A 350 -16.88 19.47 -21.57
N ASN A 351 -17.47 18.28 -21.58
CA ASN A 351 -16.78 17.00 -21.38
C ASN A 351 -17.24 15.94 -22.38
N GLN A 352 -16.34 15.00 -22.71
CA GLN A 352 -16.63 13.85 -23.56
C GLN A 352 -16.96 12.66 -22.68
N TRP A 353 -18.24 12.25 -22.67
CA TRP A 353 -18.74 11.08 -21.94
C TRP A 353 -18.72 9.81 -22.78
N ASN A 354 -18.08 9.84 -23.93
CA ASN A 354 -17.90 8.70 -24.80
C ASN A 354 -16.71 8.93 -25.73
N THR A 355 -16.16 7.84 -26.28
CA THR A 355 -15.29 7.89 -27.45
C THR A 355 -16.13 8.01 -28.73
N SER A 356 -15.51 7.89 -29.90
CA SER A 356 -16.24 7.82 -31.17
C SER A 356 -17.11 6.56 -31.33
N THR A 357 -16.94 5.55 -30.48
CA THR A 357 -17.60 4.23 -30.65
C THR A 357 -18.24 3.67 -29.40
N VAL A 358 -17.93 4.19 -28.20
CA VAL A 358 -18.39 3.58 -26.94
C VAL A 358 -18.38 4.58 -25.79
N GLY A 359 -19.38 4.46 -24.92
CA GLY A 359 -19.61 5.30 -23.75
C GLY A 359 -19.51 4.54 -22.44
N ASN A 360 -20.41 4.85 -21.51
CA ASN A 360 -20.44 4.30 -20.15
C ASN A 360 -21.72 3.51 -19.90
N TYR A 361 -21.70 2.66 -18.87
CA TYR A 361 -22.88 1.97 -18.39
C TYR A 361 -23.56 2.75 -17.26
N TYR A 362 -24.87 2.96 -17.38
CA TYR A 362 -25.69 3.60 -16.35
C TYR A 362 -26.83 2.66 -15.96
N SER A 363 -26.98 2.33 -14.67
CA SER A 363 -28.02 1.39 -14.21
C SER A 363 -29.46 1.89 -14.39
N ASP A 364 -29.66 3.17 -14.65
CA ASP A 364 -30.94 3.82 -14.94
C ASP A 364 -31.17 4.03 -16.44
N TYR A 365 -30.22 3.61 -17.29
CA TYR A 365 -30.39 3.68 -18.73
C TYR A 365 -31.46 2.68 -19.19
N THR A 366 -32.45 3.19 -19.92
CA THR A 366 -33.62 2.43 -20.39
C THR A 366 -33.79 2.54 -21.91
N GLY A 367 -32.71 2.89 -22.62
CA GLY A 367 -32.71 2.96 -24.07
C GLY A 367 -32.77 1.59 -24.75
N SER A 368 -32.75 1.61 -26.09
CA SER A 368 -32.87 0.41 -26.92
C SER A 368 -31.56 0.15 -27.66
N ASP A 369 -31.25 -1.11 -27.89
CA ASP A 369 -30.14 -1.57 -28.73
C ASP A 369 -30.74 -2.42 -29.86
N ASN A 370 -30.84 -1.83 -31.03
CA ASN A 370 -31.56 -2.42 -32.17
C ASN A 370 -30.70 -3.42 -32.95
N ASN A 371 -29.38 -3.27 -32.90
CA ASN A 371 -28.41 -4.11 -33.60
C ASN A 371 -27.75 -5.15 -32.68
N SER A 372 -28.09 -5.14 -31.39
CA SER A 372 -27.61 -6.09 -30.38
C SER A 372 -26.08 -6.09 -30.24
N ASP A 373 -25.43 -4.94 -30.44
CA ASP A 373 -23.98 -4.78 -30.27
C ASP A 373 -23.57 -4.38 -28.85
N GLY A 374 -24.54 -4.29 -27.93
CA GLY A 374 -24.33 -3.90 -26.54
C GLY A 374 -24.28 -2.38 -26.33
N ILE A 375 -24.50 -1.57 -27.38
CA ILE A 375 -24.50 -0.12 -27.34
C ILE A 375 -25.91 0.40 -27.60
N GLY A 376 -26.37 1.27 -26.72
CA GLY A 376 -27.68 1.90 -26.82
C GLY A 376 -27.75 2.94 -27.94
N VAL A 377 -28.84 2.91 -28.69
CA VAL A 377 -29.14 3.84 -29.80
C VAL A 377 -29.57 5.22 -29.26
N THR A 378 -30.20 5.26 -28.08
CA THR A 378 -30.67 6.50 -27.46
C THR A 378 -29.54 7.10 -26.62
N SER A 379 -29.17 8.36 -26.86
CA SER A 379 -28.16 9.02 -26.05
C SER A 379 -28.59 9.21 -24.60
N TYR A 380 -27.63 9.19 -23.68
CA TYR A 380 -27.85 9.46 -22.26
C TYR A 380 -27.47 10.91 -21.93
N GLN A 381 -28.45 11.69 -21.48
CA GLN A 381 -28.24 13.08 -21.08
C GLN A 381 -27.63 13.15 -19.67
N ILE A 382 -26.53 13.89 -19.52
CA ILE A 382 -25.87 14.08 -18.23
C ILE A 382 -26.40 15.36 -17.59
N LEU A 383 -26.94 15.25 -16.37
CA LEU A 383 -27.47 16.40 -15.64
C LEU A 383 -26.38 17.43 -15.29
N GLY A 384 -26.78 18.70 -15.15
CA GLY A 384 -25.90 19.81 -14.77
C GLY A 384 -25.39 20.67 -15.93
N GLY A 385 -25.69 20.31 -17.18
CA GLY A 385 -25.29 21.09 -18.36
C GLY A 385 -25.78 20.47 -19.66
N SER A 386 -25.00 20.63 -20.73
CA SER A 386 -25.27 20.09 -22.07
C SER A 386 -24.43 18.85 -22.40
N ASN A 387 -23.97 18.13 -21.38
CA ASN A 387 -23.14 16.94 -21.55
C ASN A 387 -24.01 15.74 -21.94
N ILE A 388 -23.51 14.93 -22.88
CA ILE A 388 -24.24 13.80 -23.47
C ILE A 388 -23.26 12.65 -23.65
N ASP A 389 -23.69 11.45 -23.27
CA ASP A 389 -23.08 10.19 -23.73
C ASP A 389 -23.88 9.69 -24.94
N TYR A 390 -23.25 9.66 -26.11
CA TYR A 390 -23.88 9.24 -27.36
C TYR A 390 -23.90 7.72 -27.57
N PHE A 391 -23.12 6.96 -26.80
CA PHE A 391 -22.93 5.52 -26.97
C PHE A 391 -23.04 4.78 -25.62
N PRO A 392 -24.13 4.97 -24.86
CA PRO A 392 -24.29 4.34 -23.55
C PRO A 392 -24.31 2.81 -23.70
N LEU A 393 -23.67 2.11 -22.77
CA LEU A 393 -23.62 0.65 -22.76
C LEU A 393 -24.93 0.05 -22.21
N MET A 394 -25.40 -1.05 -22.81
CA MET A 394 -26.58 -1.81 -22.36
C MET A 394 -26.31 -2.68 -21.14
N HIS A 395 -25.04 -3.05 -20.93
CA HIS A 395 -24.58 -3.90 -19.83
C HIS A 395 -23.34 -3.31 -19.16
N PRO A 396 -23.08 -3.64 -17.88
CA PRO A 396 -21.86 -3.21 -17.21
C PRO A 396 -20.62 -3.58 -18.03
N TRP A 397 -19.77 -2.60 -18.29
CA TRP A 397 -18.46 -2.80 -18.88
C TRP A 397 -17.66 -3.78 -18.05
N LYS A 398 -17.11 -4.79 -18.71
CA LYS A 398 -16.11 -5.68 -18.12
C LYS A 398 -14.93 -5.67 -19.07
N GLU A 399 -13.77 -5.28 -18.58
CA GLU A 399 -12.52 -5.54 -19.27
C GLU A 399 -12.26 -7.05 -19.13
N ILE A 400 -12.89 -7.82 -20.02
CA ILE A 400 -12.69 -9.26 -20.09
C ILE A 400 -11.44 -9.44 -20.95
N PRO A 401 -10.33 -9.99 -20.41
CA PRO A 401 -9.23 -10.39 -21.27
C PRO A 401 -9.81 -11.34 -22.31
N PRO A 402 -9.51 -11.12 -23.60
CA PRO A 402 -10.22 -11.84 -24.65
C PRO A 402 -10.09 -13.34 -24.40
N LEU A 403 -11.23 -14.03 -24.41
CA LEU A 403 -11.29 -15.45 -24.12
C LEU A 403 -10.61 -16.16 -25.30
N LYS A 404 -9.51 -16.88 -25.02
CA LYS A 404 -8.76 -17.57 -26.06
C LYS A 404 -9.68 -18.57 -26.77
N GLY A 405 -9.90 -18.37 -28.07
CA GLY A 405 -10.84 -19.17 -28.87
C GLY A 405 -12.27 -18.61 -29.01
N ASP A 406 -12.59 -17.47 -28.41
CA ASP A 406 -13.83 -16.70 -28.65
C ASP A 406 -13.52 -15.56 -29.62
N LEU A 407 -14.12 -15.58 -30.81
CA LEU A 407 -13.76 -14.74 -31.95
C LEU A 407 -14.92 -13.89 -32.48
N ASP A 408 -16.10 -14.02 -31.90
CA ASP A 408 -17.22 -13.10 -32.08
C ASP A 408 -17.54 -12.26 -30.82
N ASP A 409 -16.72 -12.37 -29.77
CA ASP A 409 -16.79 -11.62 -28.52
C ASP A 409 -18.14 -11.84 -27.77
N ASP A 410 -18.79 -12.99 -27.98
CA ASP A 410 -20.06 -13.36 -27.32
C ASP A 410 -19.87 -14.06 -25.96
N TYR A 411 -18.61 -14.31 -25.58
CA TYR A 411 -18.18 -14.98 -24.35
C TYR A 411 -18.57 -16.46 -24.25
N GLN A 412 -18.88 -17.10 -25.36
CA GLN A 412 -19.05 -18.53 -25.50
C GLN A 412 -17.98 -19.06 -26.48
N ILE A 413 -17.48 -20.27 -26.24
CA ILE A 413 -16.65 -20.95 -27.22
C ILE A 413 -17.55 -21.92 -27.95
N THR A 414 -17.89 -21.60 -29.19
CA THR A 414 -18.87 -22.33 -29.99
C THR A 414 -18.29 -22.77 -31.34
N SER A 415 -19.09 -23.51 -32.11
CA SER A 415 -18.72 -23.80 -33.50
C SER A 415 -18.64 -22.56 -34.39
N THR A 416 -19.25 -21.44 -33.99
CA THR A 416 -19.18 -20.16 -34.71
C THR A 416 -17.76 -19.61 -34.68
N ASP A 417 -17.09 -19.71 -33.54
CA ASP A 417 -15.69 -19.27 -33.38
C ASP A 417 -14.73 -20.12 -34.21
N ALA A 418 -14.98 -21.43 -34.28
CA ALA A 418 -14.19 -22.32 -35.13
C ALA A 418 -14.36 -22.00 -36.62
N ALA A 419 -15.57 -21.64 -37.04
CA ALA A 419 -15.81 -21.18 -38.41
C ALA A 419 -15.04 -19.88 -38.71
N ILE A 420 -15.00 -18.96 -37.73
CA ILE A 420 -14.20 -17.74 -37.85
C ILE A 420 -12.71 -18.06 -37.98
N VAL A 421 -12.13 -18.97 -37.18
CA VAL A 421 -10.72 -19.38 -37.36
C VAL A 421 -10.45 -19.90 -38.76
N LEU A 422 -11.36 -20.69 -39.32
CA LEU A 422 -11.21 -21.22 -40.68
C LEU A 422 -11.25 -20.09 -41.73
N GLU A 423 -12.12 -19.09 -41.57
CA GLU A 423 -12.15 -17.90 -42.41
C GLU A 423 -10.84 -17.09 -42.33
N ILE A 424 -10.26 -16.98 -41.13
CA ILE A 424 -8.97 -16.33 -40.92
C ILE A 424 -7.85 -17.12 -41.61
N THR A 425 -7.87 -18.44 -41.46
CA THR A 425 -6.85 -19.35 -42.04
C THR A 425 -6.82 -19.26 -43.56
N VAL A 426 -7.98 -19.11 -44.22
CA VAL A 426 -8.07 -18.97 -45.68
C VAL A 426 -7.97 -17.52 -46.17
N GLY A 427 -7.77 -16.56 -45.26
CA GLY A 427 -7.63 -15.14 -45.59
C GLY A 427 -8.92 -14.46 -46.03
N SER A 428 -10.10 -15.06 -45.79
CA SER A 428 -11.40 -14.47 -46.12
C SER A 428 -11.87 -13.44 -45.08
N ARG A 429 -11.20 -13.36 -43.92
CA ARG A 429 -11.49 -12.40 -42.85
C ARG A 429 -10.25 -11.59 -42.47
N SER A 430 -10.35 -10.27 -42.52
CA SER A 430 -9.28 -9.35 -42.10
C SER A 430 -9.09 -9.40 -40.59
N CYS A 431 -7.84 -9.52 -40.11
CA CYS A 431 -7.53 -9.63 -38.68
C CYS A 431 -6.47 -8.64 -38.22
N ASN A 432 -6.59 -8.19 -36.98
CA ASN A 432 -5.55 -7.43 -36.28
C ASN A 432 -4.72 -8.36 -35.37
N PRO A 433 -3.56 -7.92 -34.84
CA PRO A 433 -2.72 -8.75 -33.98
C PRO A 433 -3.42 -9.30 -32.72
N LYS A 434 -4.45 -8.60 -32.21
CA LYS A 434 -5.25 -9.06 -31.06
C LYS A 434 -6.11 -10.26 -31.47
N THR A 435 -6.81 -10.19 -32.61
CA THR A 435 -7.61 -11.31 -33.15
C THR A 435 -6.76 -12.54 -33.43
N LEU A 436 -5.54 -12.37 -33.95
CA LEU A 436 -4.62 -13.49 -34.20
C LEU A 436 -4.18 -14.17 -32.90
N ALA A 437 -3.89 -13.40 -31.85
CA ALA A 437 -3.52 -13.94 -30.54
C ALA A 437 -4.66 -14.70 -29.85
N ILE A 438 -5.91 -14.33 -30.13
CA ILE A 438 -7.11 -14.99 -29.62
C ILE A 438 -7.39 -16.28 -30.40
N ALA A 439 -7.19 -16.23 -31.73
CA ALA A 439 -7.40 -17.34 -32.65
C ALA A 439 -6.34 -18.44 -32.55
N ASP A 440 -5.10 -18.13 -32.14
CA ASP A 440 -4.01 -19.10 -31.92
C ASP A 440 -4.21 -19.86 -30.59
N VAL A 441 -5.27 -20.66 -30.51
CA VAL A 441 -5.63 -21.44 -29.30
C VAL A 441 -4.55 -22.46 -28.95
N SER A 442 -3.86 -23.01 -29.95
CA SER A 442 -2.73 -23.94 -29.78
C SER A 442 -1.50 -23.29 -29.13
N GLY A 443 -1.32 -21.98 -29.32
CA GLY A 443 -0.17 -21.22 -28.82
C GLY A 443 1.12 -21.47 -29.60
N ASP A 444 1.01 -21.91 -30.86
CA ASP A 444 2.16 -22.21 -31.72
C ASP A 444 2.63 -21.01 -32.57
N GLY A 445 1.91 -19.89 -32.47
CA GLY A 445 2.17 -18.66 -33.19
C GLY A 445 1.51 -18.58 -34.57
N ASN A 446 0.75 -19.59 -35.00
CA ASN A 446 0.02 -19.62 -36.26
C ASN A 446 -1.47 -19.86 -36.03
N VAL A 447 -2.32 -19.19 -36.80
CA VAL A 447 -3.76 -19.46 -36.83
C VAL A 447 -4.04 -20.45 -37.95
N SER A 448 -4.51 -21.64 -37.59
CA SER A 448 -4.68 -22.77 -38.51
C SER A 448 -5.94 -23.59 -38.23
N SER A 449 -6.19 -24.61 -39.06
CA SER A 449 -7.24 -25.59 -38.80
C SER A 449 -7.07 -26.36 -37.49
N LEU A 450 -5.85 -26.39 -36.92
CA LEU A 450 -5.61 -26.98 -35.59
C LEU A 450 -6.32 -26.18 -34.50
N ASP A 451 -6.25 -24.85 -34.57
CA ASP A 451 -6.90 -23.97 -33.60
C ASP A 451 -8.43 -24.06 -33.71
N ALA A 452 -8.96 -24.14 -34.94
CA ALA A 452 -10.38 -24.37 -35.18
C ALA A 452 -10.85 -25.70 -34.57
N LEU A 453 -10.03 -26.75 -34.68
CA LEU A 453 -10.32 -28.05 -34.07
C LEU A 453 -10.30 -27.97 -32.54
N MET A 454 -9.33 -27.26 -31.95
CA MET A 454 -9.26 -27.06 -30.50
C MET A 454 -10.48 -26.29 -29.98
N ILE A 455 -10.93 -25.26 -30.70
CA ILE A 455 -12.16 -24.54 -30.39
C ILE A 455 -13.38 -25.48 -30.43
N LEU A 456 -13.51 -26.31 -31.49
CA LEU A 456 -14.59 -27.30 -31.58
C LEU A 456 -14.58 -28.32 -30.44
N GLN A 457 -13.39 -28.70 -29.95
CA GLN A 457 -13.25 -29.61 -28.81
C GLN A 457 -13.62 -28.94 -27.48
N MET A 458 -13.41 -27.63 -27.37
CA MET A 458 -13.78 -26.83 -26.20
C MET A 458 -15.28 -26.47 -26.18
N ALA A 459 -15.92 -26.43 -27.36
CA ALA A 459 -17.34 -26.13 -27.54
C ALA A 459 -18.31 -27.30 -27.22
N ALA A 460 -17.78 -28.45 -26.78
CA ALA A 460 -18.51 -29.71 -26.60
C ALA A 460 -19.05 -29.95 -25.18
#